data_AF-A0A2G1YFT7-F1
#
_entry.id   AF-A0A2G1YFT7-F1
#
_cell.length_a   1.000
_cell.length_b   1.000
_cell.length_c   1.000
_cell.angle_alpha   90.00
_cell.angle_beta   90.00
_cell.angle_gamma   90.00
#
_symmetry.space_group_name_H-M   'P 1'
#
loop_
_entity.id
_entity.type
_entity.pdbx_description
1 polymer ?
#
loop_
_entity_poly.entity_id
_entity_poly.type
_entity_poly.pdbx_seq_one_letter_code
_entity_poly.pdbx_strand_id
1 'polypeptide(L)' 'YNVYEDTGNDALKHFAVKLSIGGHVVAKARATSKKKAEERASKRAYFALQDKIDKS' A
#
# COMPACT_ATOMS: atom_id res chain seq x y z
N TYR A 1 3.88 17.79 -14.57
CA TYR A 1 2.56 17.17 -14.84
C TYR A 1 1.81 17.08 -13.54
N ASN A 2 0.71 17.83 -13.40
CA ASN A 2 -0.22 17.73 -12.28
C ASN A 2 -1.33 16.77 -12.68
N VAL A 3 -1.27 15.54 -12.18
CA VAL A 3 -2.33 14.56 -12.36
C VAL A 3 -3.25 14.67 -11.15
N TYR A 4 -4.47 15.17 -11.37
CA TYR A 4 -5.57 15.08 -10.42
C TYR A 4 -6.65 14.23 -11.08
N GLU A 5 -6.80 13.00 -10.59
CA GLU A 5 -7.96 12.16 -10.89
C GLU A 5 -8.94 12.33 -9.72
N ASP A 6 -9.95 13.16 -9.92
CA ASP A 6 -11.17 13.15 -9.12
C ASP A 6 -12.10 12.09 -9.73
N THR A 7 -12.13 10.90 -9.13
CA THR A 7 -13.14 9.89 -9.47
C THR A 7 -14.08 9.71 -8.29
N GLY A 8 -15.24 10.33 -8.46
CA GLY A 8 -16.36 10.26 -7.55
C GLY A 8 -16.84 8.84 -7.28
N ASN A 9 -17.41 8.68 -6.08
CA ASN A 9 -18.33 7.61 -5.65
C ASN A 9 -18.18 6.27 -6.39
N ASP A 10 -17.01 5.64 -6.26
CA ASP A 10 -16.73 4.35 -6.87
C ASP A 10 -17.60 3.27 -6.19
N ALA A 11 -18.61 2.76 -6.91
CA ALA A 11 -19.50 1.70 -6.42
C ALA A 11 -18.75 0.37 -6.16
N LEU A 12 -17.50 0.27 -6.62
CA LEU A 12 -16.63 -0.87 -6.36
C LEU A 12 -16.08 -0.81 -4.93
N LYS A 13 -16.32 -1.88 -4.16
CA LYS A 13 -15.79 -2.03 -2.80
C LYS A 13 -14.27 -2.01 -2.82
N HIS A 14 -13.68 -0.95 -2.26
CA HIS A 14 -12.25 -0.83 -2.08
C HIS A 14 -11.83 -1.37 -0.71
N PHE A 15 -10.77 -2.16 -0.69
CA PHE A 15 -10.13 -2.66 0.52
C PHE A 15 -8.89 -1.82 0.80
N ALA A 16 -8.79 -1.30 2.02
CA ALA A 16 -7.62 -0.60 2.51
C ALA A 16 -6.83 -1.50 3.46
N VAL A 17 -5.53 -1.65 3.21
CA VAL A 17 -4.61 -2.42 4.03
C VAL A 17 -3.53 -1.50 4.57
N LYS A 18 -3.22 -1.64 5.85
CA LYS A 18 -2.07 -0.99 6.51
C LYS A 18 -1.16 -2.09 7.03
N LEU A 19 0.10 -2.07 6.61
CA LEU A 19 1.13 -2.94 7.16
C LEU A 19 1.88 -2.18 8.25
N SER A 20 1.87 -2.72 9.46
CA SER A 20 2.58 -2.16 10.61
C SER A 20 3.66 -3.14 11.08
N ILE A 21 4.85 -2.61 11.36
CA ILE A 21 5.95 -3.36 11.95
C ILE A 21 6.40 -2.59 13.20
N GLY A 22 6.45 -3.26 14.35
CA GLY A 22 6.82 -2.63 15.62
C GLY A 22 5.90 -1.47 16.03
N GLY A 23 4.61 -1.54 15.69
CA GLY A 23 3.65 -0.47 15.99
C GLY A 23 3.66 0.73 15.03
N HIS A 24 4.63 0.80 14.10
CA HIS A 24 4.71 1.85 13.10
C HIS A 24 4.16 1.38 11.76
N VAL A 25 3.36 2.22 11.10
CA VAL A 25 2.82 1.90 9.78
C VAL A 25 3.91 2.10 8.73
N VAL A 26 4.39 0.99 8.15
CA VAL A 26 5.45 0.98 7.14
C VAL A 26 4.88 1.20 5.74
N ALA A 27 3.71 0.62 5.44
CA ALA A 27 3.09 0.76 4.14
C ALA A 27 1.57 0.76 4.22
N LYS A 28 0.94 1.41 3.23
CA LYS A 28 -0.51 1.44 3.06
C LYS A 28 -0.84 1.19 1.60
N ALA A 29 -1.91 0.46 1.33
CA ALA A 29 -2.40 0.27 -0.04
C ALA A 29 -3.91 0.15 -0.08
N ARG A 30 -4.47 0.46 -1.25
CA ARG A 30 -5.88 0.24 -1.58
C ARG A 30 -5.99 -0.54 -2.89
N ALA A 31 -6.96 -1.44 -2.96
CA ALA A 31 -7.31 -2.16 -4.16
C ALA A 31 -8.77 -2.65 -4.10
N THR A 32 -9.31 -3.07 -5.24
CA THR A 32 -10.66 -3.65 -5.36
C THR A 32 -10.80 -5.04 -4.75
N SER A 33 -9.70 -5.70 -4.37
CA SER A 33 -9.72 -6.95 -3.62
C SER A 33 -8.75 -6.92 -2.44
N LYS A 34 -9.10 -7.64 -1.37
CA LYS A 34 -8.27 -7.72 -0.15
C LYS A 34 -6.87 -8.24 -0.46
N LYS A 35 -6.77 -9.37 -1.18
CA LYS A 35 -5.48 -9.98 -1.58
C LYS A 35 -4.60 -9.00 -2.36
N LYS A 36 -5.18 -8.28 -3.33
CA LYS A 36 -4.44 -7.30 -4.15
C LYS A 36 -3.99 -6.09 -3.32
N ALA A 37 -4.77 -5.69 -2.32
CA ALA A 37 -4.38 -4.63 -1.39
C ALA A 37 -3.24 -5.07 -0.48
N GLU A 38 -3.25 -6.31 0.00
CA GLU A 38 -2.17 -6.92 0.80
C GLU A 38 -0.88 -7.01 -0.01
N GLU A 39 -0.91 -7.59 -1.21
CA GLU A 39 0.27 -7.69 -2.10
C GLU A 39 0.88 -6.31 -2.40
N ARG A 40 0.04 -5.31 -2.69
CA ARG A 40 0.51 -3.93 -2.90
C ARG A 40 1.14 -3.32 -1.65
N ALA A 41 0.58 -3.58 -0.48
CA ALA A 41 1.14 -3.10 0.79
C ALA A 41 2.51 -3.76 1.07
N SER A 42 2.61 -5.07 0.88
CA SER A 42 3.86 -5.82 1.07
C SER A 42 4.95 -5.38 0.10
N LYS A 43 4.63 -5.22 -1.19
CA LYS A 43 5.58 -4.72 -2.19
C LYS A 43 6.09 -3.32 -1.84
N ARG A 44 5.20 -2.42 -1.38
CA ARG A 44 5.60 -1.09 -0.91
C ARG A 44 6.50 -1.15 0.31
N ALA A 45 6.18 -2.01 1.28
CA ALA A 45 6.99 -2.17 2.48
C ALA A 45 8.38 -2.74 2.18
N TYR A 46 8.47 -3.69 1.25
CA TYR A 46 9.74 -4.23 0.77
C TYR A 46 10.65 -3.13 0.23
N PHE A 47 10.16 -2.31 -0.71
CA PHE A 47 10.96 -1.21 -1.25
C PHE A 47 11.29 -0.13 -0.21
N ALA A 48 10.36 0.19 0.70
CA ALA A 48 10.61 1.15 1.77
C ALA A 48 11.66 0.68 2.78
N LEU A 49 11.89 -0.64 2.88
CA LEU A 49 12.85 -1.25 3.79
C LEU A 49 14.05 -1.86 3.05
N GLN A 50 14.13 -1.74 1.73
CA GLN A 50 15.14 -2.41 0.92
C GLN A 50 16.55 -2.03 1.38
N ASP A 51 16.81 -0.75 1.64
CA ASP A 51 18.11 -0.26 2.15
C ASP A 51 18.49 -0.83 3.53
N LYS A 52 17.50 -1.28 4.31
CA LYS A 52 17.72 -1.92 5.63
C LYS A 52 17.88 -3.43 5.51
N ILE A 53 17.34 -4.03 4.45
CA ILE A 53 17.45 -5.46 4.15
C ILE A 53 18.81 -5.73 3.50
N ASP A 54 19.18 -4.95 2.47
CA ASP A 54 20.39 -5.13 1.66
C ASP A 54 21.69 -4.70 2.37
N LYS A 55 21.61 -3.99 3.51
CA LYS A 55 22.77 -3.59 4.32
C LYS A 55 23.26 -4.64 5.33
N SER A 56 22.84 -5.90 5.17
CA SER A 56 23.19 -7.01 6.08
C SER A 56 24.37 -7.83 5.56
#